data_AF-A0A7V5QC40-F1
#
_entry.id   AF-A0A7V5QC40-F1
#
_cell.length_a   1.000
_cell.length_b   1.000
_cell.length_c   1.000
_cell.angle_alpha   90.00
_cell.angle_beta   90.00
_cell.angle_gamma   90.00
#
_symmetry.space_group_name_H-M   'P 1'
#
loop_
_entity.id
_entity.type
_entity.pdbx_description
1 polymer ?
#
loop_
_entity_poly.entity_id
_entity_poly.type
_entity_poly.pdbx_seq_one_letter_code
_entity_poly.pdbx_strand_id
1 'polypeptide(L)'
;MDRLRDDIAAIKAQIAAADLERQRKHGTMDARWFHRARTALRHKQREVAKLSGHMATLPKDSPARSAFKDSLIEVLRTRFDDAKWRAVLDEARRIHEERGQV
;
A
#
# COMPACT_ATOMS: atom_id res chain seq x y z
N MET A 1 8.42 0.09 -2.63
CA MET A 1 7.25 0.53 -3.42
C MET A 1 7.40 1.98 -3.86
N ASP A 2 7.83 2.87 -2.97
CA ASP A 2 7.95 4.32 -3.28
C ASP A 2 8.92 4.60 -4.43
N ARG A 3 10.10 3.99 -4.43
CA ARG A 3 11.05 4.09 -5.55
C ARG A 3 10.45 3.73 -6.93
N LEU A 4 9.58 2.72 -7.02
CA LEU A 4 8.92 2.35 -8.28
C LEU A 4 7.87 3.38 -8.70
N ARG A 5 7.17 3.99 -7.73
CA ARG A 5 6.21 5.08 -7.96
C ARG A 5 6.94 6.34 -8.41
N ASP A 6 8.09 6.65 -7.82
CA ASP A 6 8.95 7.77 -8.20
C ASP A 6 9.48 7.61 -9.62
N ASP A 7 9.95 6.40 -9.98
CA ASP A 7 10.38 6.11 -11.35
C ASP A 7 9.24 6.28 -12.37
N ILE A 8 8.01 5.86 -12.02
CA ILE A 8 6.82 6.07 -12.85
C ILE A 8 6.53 7.56 -13.02
N ALA A 9 6.61 8.34 -11.93
CA ALA A 9 6.40 9.78 -11.96
C ALA A 9 7.46 10.47 -12.84
N ALA A 10 8.72 10.07 -12.71
CA ALA A 10 9.82 10.58 -13.52
C ALA A 10 9.63 10.31 -15.02
N ILE A 11 9.24 9.09 -15.40
CA ILE A 11 8.98 8.75 -16.82
C ILE A 11 7.80 9.58 -17.37
N LYS A 12 6.73 9.75 -16.58
CA LYS A 12 5.60 10.61 -16.98
C LYS A 12 6.03 12.06 -17.17
N ALA A 13 6.85 12.59 -16.27
CA ALA A 13 7.38 13.95 -16.36
C ALA A 13 8.27 14.13 -17.60
N GLN A 14 9.12 13.16 -17.92
CA GLN A 14 9.94 13.17 -19.14
C GLN A 14 9.09 13.17 -20.42
N ILE A 15 8.03 12.35 -20.46
CA ILE A 15 7.08 12.32 -21.58
C ILE A 15 6.38 13.68 -21.74
N ALA A 16 5.90 14.26 -20.63
CA ALA A 16 5.25 15.56 -20.66
C ALA A 16 6.20 16.68 -21.10
N ALA A 17 7.44 16.70 -20.60
CA ALA A 17 8.45 17.67 -21.01
C ALA A 17 8.81 17.55 -22.50
N ALA A 18 8.94 16.33 -23.02
CA ALA A 18 9.17 16.11 -24.44
C ALA A 18 7.98 16.55 -25.30
N ASP A 19 6.75 16.37 -24.81
CA ASP A 19 5.54 16.85 -25.48
C ASP A 19 5.50 18.38 -25.56
N LEU A 20 5.83 19.08 -24.47
CA LEU A 20 5.93 20.54 -24.44
C LEU A 20 6.99 21.05 -25.41
N GLU A 21 8.15 20.40 -25.46
CA GLU A 21 9.22 20.80 -26.38
C GLU A 21 8.83 20.56 -27.85
N ARG A 22 8.13 19.46 -28.13
CA ARG A 22 7.54 19.20 -29.46
C ARG A 22 6.58 20.33 -29.86
N GLN A 23 5.67 20.70 -28.96
CA GLN A 23 4.70 21.78 -29.19
C GLN A 23 5.39 23.11 -29.44
N ARG A 24 6.40 23.47 -28.62
CA ARG A 24 7.16 24.72 -28.74
C ARG A 24 7.90 24.85 -30.07
N LYS A 25 8.47 23.76 -30.57
CA LYS A 25 9.25 23.74 -31.81
C LYS A 25 8.42 23.45 -33.07
N HIS A 26 7.12 23.18 -32.93
CA HIS A 26 6.28 22.63 -34.00
C HIS A 26 6.93 21.42 -34.70
N GLY A 27 7.65 20.61 -33.92
CA GLY A 27 8.44 19.49 -34.43
C GLY A 27 7.75 18.14 -34.26
N THR A 28 8.45 17.08 -34.66
CA THR A 28 8.04 15.70 -34.36
C THR A 28 8.83 15.17 -33.16
N MET A 29 8.21 14.31 -32.36
CA MET A 29 8.87 13.63 -31.25
C MET A 29 9.51 12.33 -31.76
N ASP A 30 10.69 11.95 -31.23
CA ASP A 30 11.32 10.68 -31.58
C ASP A 30 10.40 9.51 -31.19
N ALA A 31 9.83 8.87 -32.22
CA ALA A 31 8.88 7.77 -32.08
C ALA A 31 9.51 6.55 -31.37
N ARG A 32 10.80 6.27 -31.60
CA ARG A 32 11.50 5.15 -30.96
C ARG A 32 11.70 5.45 -29.47
N TRP A 33 12.13 6.66 -29.14
CA TRP A 33 12.23 7.09 -27.74
C TRP A 33 10.88 7.02 -27.03
N PHE A 34 9.83 7.58 -27.62
CA PHE A 34 8.49 7.61 -27.02
C PHE A 34 7.94 6.19 -26.81
N HIS A 35 8.12 5.30 -27.78
CA HIS A 35 7.75 3.89 -27.65
C HIS A 35 8.49 3.22 -26.49
N ARG A 36 9.81 3.39 -26.38
CA ARG A 36 10.60 2.87 -25.25
C ARG A 36 10.11 3.42 -23.91
N ALA A 37 9.85 4.72 -23.82
CA ALA A 37 9.36 5.37 -22.60
C ALA A 37 7.99 4.80 -22.18
N ARG A 38 7.06 4.61 -23.12
CA ARG A 38 5.76 3.97 -22.85
C ARG A 38 5.90 2.52 -22.42
N THR A 39 6.80 1.76 -23.03
CA THR A 39 7.04 0.36 -22.65
C THR A 39 7.62 0.26 -21.24
N ALA A 40 8.60 1.10 -20.90
CA ALA A 40 9.16 1.20 -19.55
C ALA A 40 8.09 1.58 -18.51
N LEU A 41 7.24 2.56 -18.83
CA LEU A 41 6.11 2.96 -17.98
C LEU A 41 5.15 1.79 -17.70
N ARG A 42 4.73 1.08 -18.76
CA ARG A 42 3.84 -0.08 -18.63
C ARG A 42 4.48 -1.22 -17.84
N HIS A 43 5.79 -1.41 -17.93
CA HIS A 43 6.49 -2.42 -17.15
C HIS A 43 6.43 -2.09 -15.67
N LYS A 44 6.87 -0.88 -15.28
CA LYS A 44 6.89 -0.45 -13.89
C LYS A 44 5.49 -0.41 -13.26
N GLN A 45 4.47 0.01 -14.01
CA GLN A 45 3.07 -0.04 -13.56
C GLN A 45 2.60 -1.48 -13.27
N ARG A 46 3.00 -2.46 -14.10
CA ARG A 46 2.71 -3.88 -13.86
C ARG A 46 3.43 -4.40 -12.62
N GLU A 47 4.66 -3.99 -12.38
CA GLU A 47 5.40 -4.36 -11.17
C GLU A 47 4.73 -3.81 -9.91
N VAL A 48 4.32 -2.54 -9.92
CA VAL A 48 3.54 -1.94 -8.82
C VAL A 48 2.24 -2.69 -8.60
N ALA A 49 1.50 -3.01 -9.67
CA ALA A 49 0.24 -3.77 -9.55
C ALA A 49 0.47 -5.18 -8.96
N LYS A 50 1.53 -5.88 -9.40
CA LYS A 50 1.90 -7.20 -8.90
C LYS A 50 2.27 -7.15 -7.41
N LEU A 51 3.11 -6.19 -7.01
CA LEU A 51 3.51 -6.01 -5.62
C LEU A 51 2.33 -5.62 -4.74
N SER A 52 1.50 -4.67 -5.17
CA SER A 52 0.27 -4.31 -4.45
C SER A 52 -0.67 -5.49 -4.29
N GLY A 53 -0.87 -6.29 -5.36
CA GLY A 53 -1.71 -7.48 -5.31
C GLY A 53 -1.15 -8.53 -4.34
N HIS A 54 0.17 -8.78 -4.38
CA HIS A 54 0.80 -9.70 -3.44
C HIS A 54 0.70 -9.21 -1.99
N MET A 55 0.91 -7.91 -1.73
CA MET A 55 0.74 -7.31 -0.41
C MET A 55 -0.70 -7.44 0.09
N ALA A 56 -1.69 -7.31 -0.79
CA ALA A 56 -3.10 -7.52 -0.43
C ALA A 56 -3.42 -8.99 -0.07
N THR A 57 -2.64 -9.94 -0.59
CA THR A 57 -2.79 -11.38 -0.23
C THR A 57 -2.03 -11.77 1.04
N LEU A 58 -1.13 -10.93 1.54
CA LEU A 58 -0.43 -11.23 2.79
C LEU A 58 -1.42 -11.12 3.97
N PRO A 59 -1.40 -12.08 4.91
CA PRO A 59 -2.20 -11.98 6.12
C PRO A 59 -1.97 -10.64 6.83
N LYS A 60 -3.04 -9.88 7.06
CA LYS A 60 -2.96 -8.60 7.80
C LYS A 60 -2.48 -8.79 9.24
N ASP A 61 -2.75 -9.97 9.81
CA ASP A 61 -2.21 -10.41 11.10
C ASP A 61 -1.12 -11.46 10.88
N SER A 62 0.05 -11.23 11.45
CA SER A 62 1.10 -12.24 11.54
C SER A 62 0.61 -13.42 12.39
N PRO A 63 0.77 -14.69 11.96
CA PRO A 63 0.41 -15.85 12.77
C PRO A 63 1.04 -15.84 14.16
N ALA A 64 2.26 -15.33 14.28
CA ALA A 64 2.95 -15.16 15.56
C ALA A 64 2.28 -14.09 16.44
N ARG A 65 1.75 -13.02 15.84
CA ARG A 65 1.00 -11.97 16.55
C ARG A 65 -0.34 -12.48 17.04
N SER A 66 -1.04 -13.28 16.24
CA SER A 66 -2.29 -13.93 16.65
C SER A 66 -2.06 -14.91 17.80
N ALA A 67 -1.07 -15.80 17.68
CA ALA A 67 -0.70 -16.73 18.74
C ALA A 67 -0.33 -16.01 20.06
N PHE A 68 0.42 -14.90 19.97
CA PHE A 68 0.72 -14.08 21.15
C PHE A 68 -0.54 -13.45 21.78
N LYS A 69 -1.47 -12.91 20.96
CA LYS A 69 -2.74 -12.35 21.46
C LYS A 69 -3.56 -13.43 22.18
N ASP A 70 -3.59 -14.66 21.65
CA ASP A 70 -4.31 -15.78 22.24
C ASP A 70 -3.71 -16.17 23.61
N SER A 71 -2.39 -16.36 23.70
CA SER A 71 -1.72 -16.63 24.97
C SER A 71 -1.88 -15.49 25.99
N LEU A 72 -1.87 -14.23 25.54
CA LEU A 72 -2.11 -13.09 26.41
C LEU A 72 -3.54 -13.10 26.96
N ILE A 73 -4.55 -13.39 26.12
CA ILE A 73 -5.95 -13.52 26.53
C ILE A 73 -6.08 -14.63 27.56
N GLU A 74 -5.44 -15.78 27.35
CA GLU A 74 -5.46 -16.90 28.28
C GLU A 74 -4.92 -16.50 29.67
N VAL A 75 -3.75 -15.84 29.72
CA VAL A 75 -3.19 -15.34 30.98
C VAL A 75 -4.12 -14.33 31.65
N LEU A 76 -4.72 -13.42 30.89
CA LEU A 76 -5.62 -12.40 31.45
C LEU A 76 -6.91 -13.02 32.01
N ARG A 77 -7.48 -14.04 31.37
CA ARG A 77 -8.67 -14.73 31.87
C ARG A 77 -8.46 -15.40 33.23
N THR A 78 -7.24 -15.81 33.54
CA THR A 78 -6.94 -16.36 34.89
C THR A 78 -6.94 -15.32 35.99
N ARG A 79 -6.82 -14.02 35.64
CA ARG A 79 -6.63 -12.91 36.61
C ARG A 79 -7.83 -11.96 36.67
N PHE A 80 -8.71 -12.00 35.70
CA PHE A 80 -9.86 -11.10 35.59
C PHE A 80 -11.14 -11.86 35.89
N ASP A 81 -11.96 -11.32 36.79
CA ASP A 81 -13.36 -11.74 36.91
C ASP A 81 -14.17 -11.31 35.68
N ASP A 82 -15.34 -11.93 35.49
CA ASP A 82 -16.16 -11.72 34.29
C ASP A 82 -16.60 -10.26 34.11
N ALA A 83 -16.80 -9.53 35.21
CA ALA A 83 -17.20 -8.12 35.18
C ALA A 83 -16.07 -7.23 34.66
N LYS A 84 -14.84 -7.40 35.17
CA LYS A 84 -13.66 -6.68 34.68
C LYS A 84 -13.31 -7.07 33.26
N TRP A 85 -13.42 -8.35 32.92
CA TRP A 85 -13.19 -8.83 31.56
C TRP A 85 -14.14 -8.16 30.56
N ARG A 86 -15.42 -8.06 30.91
CA ARG A 86 -16.43 -7.41 30.08
C ARG A 86 -16.17 -5.91 29.91
N ALA A 87 -15.81 -5.20 30.97
CA ALA A 87 -15.43 -3.79 30.90
C ALA A 87 -14.24 -3.54 29.95
N VAL A 88 -13.22 -4.41 29.99
CA VAL A 88 -12.06 -4.34 29.08
C VAL A 88 -12.47 -4.62 27.62
N LEU A 89 -13.35 -5.58 27.38
CA LEU A 89 -13.84 -5.87 26.02
C LEU A 89 -14.68 -4.72 25.45
N ASP A 90 -15.54 -4.11 26.27
CA ASP A 90 -16.37 -2.98 25.85
C ASP A 90 -15.49 -1.78 25.47
N GLU A 91 -14.45 -1.50 26.27
CA GLU A 91 -13.47 -0.46 25.96
C GLU A 91 -12.65 -0.77 24.70
N ALA A 92 -12.20 -2.02 24.55
CA ALA A 92 -11.45 -2.43 23.37
C ALA A 92 -12.27 -2.32 22.08
N ARG A 93 -13.58 -2.62 22.15
CA ARG A 93 -14.52 -2.44 21.02
C ARG A 93 -14.67 -0.98 20.66
N ARG A 94 -14.89 -0.10 21.64
CA ARG A 94 -14.96 1.35 21.42
C ARG A 94 -13.73 1.88 20.69
N ILE A 95 -12.53 1.54 21.18
CA ILE A 95 -11.27 1.94 20.55
C ILE A 95 -11.14 1.36 19.13
N HIS A 96 -11.61 0.13 18.90
CA HIS A 96 -11.56 -0.48 17.57
C HIS A 96 -12.49 0.20 16.57
N GLU A 97 -13.71 0.53 16.98
CA GLU A 97 -14.69 1.25 16.18
C GLU A 97 -14.18 2.65 15.80
N GLU A 98 -13.61 3.39 16.76
CA GLU A 98 -13.00 4.70 16.52
C GLU A 98 -11.82 4.63 15.54
N ARG A 99 -11.03 3.55 15.58
CA ARG A 99 -9.89 3.33 14.65
C ARG A 99 -10.31 2.79 13.29
N GLY A 100 -11.49 2.18 13.18
CA GLY A 100 -12.04 1.63 11.94
C GLY A 100 -12.80 2.65 11.07
N GLN A 101 -13.07 3.85 11.60
CA GLN A 101 -13.76 4.95 10.92
C GLN A 101 -12.81 5.98 10.25
N VAL A 102 -11.50 5.70 10.18
CA VAL A 102 -10.47 6.54 9.55
C VAL A 102 -9.89 5.88 8.31
#